data_AF-A0A7S4DYT1-F1
#
_entry.id   AF-A0A7S4DYT1-F1
#
_cell.length_a   1.000
_cell.length_b   1.000
_cell.length_c   1.000
_cell.angle_alpha   90.00
_cell.angle_beta   90.00
_cell.angle_gamma   90.00
#
_symmetry.space_group_name_H-M   'P 1'
#
loop_
_entity.id
_entity.type
_entity.pdbx_description
1 polymer ?
#
loop_
_entity_poly.entity_id
_entity_poly.type
_entity_poly.pdbx_seq_one_letter_code
_entity_poly.pdbx_strand_id
1 'polypeptide(L)'
;CNLSSNKGHINARVINCDANVKTNGGNMTSKRITGTALSCDAGKGQCDMRAIYANTVNVTAGEILTGSVHGDITMATLGGKLTIESGMDGNLKVHTNGGEADIQLGSSAKEVDVNSAGGEVHMRVPSDLEAKVDAKGDRGVLIDEALKEGIKYTDMTCQVASGVVSASQQTSGARGYTPTKATVTIDAGTGFVELRGKDWLSSLGSKFQKLRELKTLRIVQKW
;
A
#
# COMPACT_ATOMS: atom_id res chain seq x y z
N CYS A 1 1.29 -0.98 -27.70
CA CYS A 1 2.74 -0.72 -27.70
C CYS A 1 3.45 -1.95 -27.17
N ASN A 2 4.41 -2.49 -27.93
CA ASN A 2 5.25 -3.60 -27.49
C ASN A 2 6.67 -3.05 -27.30
N LEU A 3 7.18 -3.09 -26.08
CA LEU A 3 8.52 -2.65 -25.74
C LEU A 3 9.29 -3.85 -25.24
N SER A 4 10.33 -4.25 -25.96
CA SER A 4 11.16 -5.37 -25.55
C SER A 4 12.64 -5.00 -25.55
N SER A 5 13.35 -5.57 -24.59
CA SER A 5 14.79 -5.51 -24.48
C SER A 5 15.29 -6.85 -23.94
N ASN A 6 16.51 -7.23 -24.30
CA ASN A 6 17.16 -8.41 -23.75
C ASN A 6 18.23 -7.96 -22.76
N LYS A 7 17.86 -7.90 -21.48
CA LYS A 7 18.66 -7.39 -20.35
C LYS A 7 18.99 -5.90 -20.37
N GLY A 8 18.67 -5.17 -21.44
CA GLY A 8 18.82 -3.71 -21.48
C GLY A 8 17.66 -3.00 -20.78
N HIS A 9 17.90 -1.74 -20.39
CA HIS A 9 16.89 -0.92 -19.74
C HIS A 9 15.91 -0.32 -20.74
N ILE A 10 14.63 -0.28 -20.38
CA ILE A 10 13.60 0.47 -21.09
C ILE A 10 13.31 1.74 -20.28
N ASN A 11 13.58 2.88 -20.88
CA ASN A 11 13.24 4.19 -20.31
C ASN A 11 12.24 4.87 -21.23
N ALA A 12 11.00 4.94 -20.78
CA ALA A 12 9.92 5.58 -21.51
C ALA A 12 9.28 6.62 -20.60
N ARG A 13 9.54 7.91 -20.84
CA ARG A 13 9.01 8.98 -19.99
C ARG A 13 7.48 8.90 -19.86
N VAL A 14 6.79 8.69 -20.98
CA VAL A 14 5.32 8.58 -21.05
C VAL A 14 4.94 7.46 -22.01
N ILE A 15 3.96 6.64 -21.63
CA ILE A 15 3.34 5.63 -22.49
C ILE A 15 1.82 5.90 -22.52
N ASN A 16 1.27 6.18 -23.69
CA ASN A 16 -0.16 6.55 -23.87
C ASN A 16 -0.89 5.53 -24.76
N CYS A 17 -0.75 4.25 -24.45
CA CYS A 17 -1.29 3.13 -25.20
C CYS A 17 -1.31 1.90 -24.31
N ASP A 18 -2.04 0.85 -24.71
CA ASP A 18 -1.88 -0.46 -24.10
C ASP A 18 -0.44 -0.93 -24.25
N ALA A 19 0.18 -1.36 -23.16
CA ALA A 19 1.61 -1.59 -23.10
C ALA A 19 1.92 -3.02 -22.70
N ASN A 20 2.77 -3.67 -23.48
CA ASN A 20 3.40 -4.95 -23.17
C ASN A 20 4.92 -4.73 -23.14
N VAL A 21 5.50 -4.81 -21.95
CA VAL A 21 6.89 -4.49 -21.67
C VAL A 21 7.62 -5.75 -21.22
N LYS A 22 8.74 -6.09 -21.86
CA LYS A 22 9.60 -7.21 -21.47
C LYS A 22 11.07 -6.81 -21.49
N THR A 23 11.77 -6.86 -20.36
CA THR A 23 13.20 -6.50 -20.31
C THR A 23 14.13 -7.70 -20.13
N ASN A 24 13.60 -8.88 -19.76
CA ASN A 24 14.38 -10.09 -19.46
C ASN A 24 15.51 -9.86 -18.44
N GLY A 25 15.25 -9.08 -17.38
CA GLY A 25 16.22 -8.77 -16.33
C GLY A 25 16.79 -7.35 -16.36
N GLY A 26 16.46 -6.56 -17.38
CA GLY A 26 16.73 -5.12 -17.39
C GLY A 26 15.70 -4.32 -16.58
N ASN A 27 15.95 -3.02 -16.41
CA ASN A 27 15.02 -2.16 -15.66
C ASN A 27 14.00 -1.50 -16.58
N MET A 28 12.80 -1.30 -16.07
CA MET A 28 11.74 -0.50 -16.69
C MET A 28 11.57 0.80 -15.90
N THR A 29 11.58 1.93 -16.59
CA THR A 29 11.31 3.24 -15.97
C THR A 29 10.27 4.03 -16.75
N SER A 30 9.29 4.61 -16.06
CA SER A 30 8.32 5.55 -16.65
C SER A 30 7.81 6.58 -15.65
N LYS A 31 7.56 7.81 -16.13
CA LYS A 31 6.88 8.82 -15.31
C LYS A 31 5.37 8.67 -15.36
N ARG A 32 4.82 8.20 -16.49
CA ARG A 32 3.38 8.08 -16.67
C ARG A 32 3.03 6.99 -17.67
N ILE A 33 2.09 6.14 -17.31
CA ILE A 33 1.51 5.15 -18.20
C ILE A 33 0.00 5.34 -18.18
N THR A 34 -0.60 5.51 -19.36
CA THR A 34 -2.05 5.57 -19.54
C THR A 34 -2.49 4.69 -20.70
N GLY A 35 -3.52 3.89 -20.49
CA GLY A 35 -4.07 2.99 -21.50
C GLY A 35 -5.22 2.20 -20.91
N THR A 36 -5.69 1.19 -21.62
CA THR A 36 -6.64 0.20 -21.07
C THR A 36 -5.88 -0.88 -20.31
N ALA A 37 -4.73 -1.32 -20.82
CA ALA A 37 -3.96 -2.41 -20.23
C ALA A 37 -2.45 -2.13 -20.16
N LEU A 38 -1.83 -2.51 -19.04
CA LEU A 38 -0.38 -2.59 -18.85
C LEU A 38 -0.01 -4.03 -18.45
N SER A 39 0.95 -4.60 -19.17
CA SER A 39 1.67 -5.81 -18.78
C SER A 39 3.17 -5.50 -18.81
N CYS A 40 3.86 -5.71 -17.70
CA CYS A 40 5.29 -5.46 -17.57
C CYS A 40 5.99 -6.63 -16.87
N ASP A 41 6.94 -7.24 -17.56
CA ASP A 41 7.80 -8.30 -17.03
C ASP A 41 9.26 -7.84 -17.12
N ALA A 42 9.82 -7.47 -15.97
CA ALA A 42 11.23 -7.10 -15.85
C ALA A 42 12.13 -8.26 -15.43
N GLY A 43 11.61 -9.48 -15.25
CA GLY A 43 12.33 -10.60 -14.64
C GLY A 43 12.89 -10.20 -13.27
N LYS A 44 14.21 -10.28 -13.10
CA LYS A 44 14.91 -9.85 -11.87
C LYS A 44 15.26 -8.35 -11.81
N GLY A 45 14.95 -7.58 -12.86
CA GLY A 45 15.20 -6.15 -12.91
C GLY A 45 14.18 -5.35 -12.10
N GLN A 46 14.40 -4.04 -12.00
CA GLN A 46 13.51 -3.11 -11.29
C GLN A 46 12.49 -2.48 -12.23
N CYS A 47 11.26 -2.29 -11.73
CA CYS A 47 10.22 -1.48 -12.34
C CYS A 47 9.99 -0.21 -11.50
N ASP A 48 10.35 0.97 -12.02
CA ASP A 48 10.01 2.27 -11.43
C ASP A 48 9.02 3.02 -12.33
N MET A 49 7.76 3.05 -11.91
CA MET A 49 6.65 3.63 -12.68
C MET A 49 5.86 4.59 -11.81
N ARG A 50 6.11 5.90 -11.94
CA ARG A 50 5.55 6.88 -10.99
C ARG A 50 4.02 6.97 -10.98
N ALA A 51 3.37 6.91 -12.14
CA ALA A 51 1.92 7.03 -12.25
C ALA A 51 1.37 6.09 -13.33
N ILE A 52 0.45 5.21 -12.95
CA ILE A 52 -0.18 4.24 -13.84
C ILE A 52 -1.69 4.44 -13.78
N TYR A 53 -2.31 4.73 -14.92
CA TYR A 53 -3.76 4.80 -15.08
C TYR A 53 -4.19 3.83 -16.18
N ALA A 54 -4.63 2.64 -15.78
CA ALA A 54 -5.15 1.65 -16.71
C ALA A 54 -6.32 0.89 -16.09
N ASN A 55 -7.10 0.18 -16.90
CA ASN A 55 -8.15 -0.68 -16.37
C ASN A 55 -7.53 -1.97 -15.81
N THR A 56 -6.48 -2.49 -16.44
CA THR A 56 -5.77 -3.69 -16.00
C THR A 56 -4.27 -3.45 -15.94
N VAL A 57 -3.64 -3.81 -14.83
CA VAL A 57 -2.20 -3.63 -14.60
C VAL A 57 -1.60 -4.94 -14.11
N ASN A 58 -0.65 -5.49 -14.84
CA ASN A 58 0.10 -6.69 -14.45
C ASN A 58 1.59 -6.34 -14.44
N VAL A 59 2.26 -6.50 -13.30
CA VAL A 59 3.69 -6.19 -13.18
C VAL A 59 4.41 -7.32 -12.43
N THR A 60 5.44 -7.87 -13.05
CA THR A 60 6.37 -8.81 -12.41
C THR A 60 7.78 -8.27 -12.52
N ALA A 61 8.48 -8.16 -11.40
CA ALA A 61 9.84 -7.64 -11.36
C ALA A 61 10.64 -8.20 -10.17
N GLY A 62 11.95 -7.92 -10.12
CA GLY A 62 12.74 -8.14 -8.91
C GLY A 62 12.32 -7.16 -7.82
N GLU A 63 12.13 -5.89 -8.19
CA GLU A 63 11.65 -4.82 -7.34
C GLU A 63 10.63 -3.96 -8.09
N ILE A 64 9.57 -3.53 -7.41
CA ILE A 64 8.51 -2.68 -7.96
C ILE A 64 8.40 -1.42 -7.11
N LEU A 65 8.55 -0.26 -7.76
CA LEU A 65 8.29 1.05 -7.19
C LEU A 65 7.24 1.76 -8.05
N THR A 66 6.13 2.13 -7.43
CA THR A 66 5.12 3.00 -8.05
C THR A 66 4.69 4.09 -7.09
N GLY A 67 4.39 5.27 -7.65
CA GLY A 67 3.78 6.35 -6.90
C GLY A 67 2.28 6.11 -6.76
N SER A 68 1.55 6.30 -7.85
CA SER A 68 0.10 6.10 -7.94
C SER A 68 -0.26 5.03 -8.97
N VAL A 69 -1.21 4.19 -8.65
CA VAL A 69 -1.74 3.17 -9.57
C VAL A 69 -3.26 3.11 -9.46
N HIS A 70 -3.94 3.06 -10.61
CA HIS A 70 -5.38 2.85 -10.72
C HIS A 70 -5.66 1.64 -11.61
N GLY A 71 -6.67 0.85 -11.24
CA GLY A 71 -7.21 -0.24 -12.06
C GLY A 71 -7.44 -1.54 -11.29
N ASP A 72 -7.56 -2.63 -12.04
CA ASP A 72 -7.41 -4.00 -11.54
C ASP A 72 -5.94 -4.38 -11.60
N ILE A 73 -5.30 -4.39 -10.44
CA ILE A 73 -3.84 -4.40 -10.30
C ILE A 73 -3.39 -5.75 -9.79
N THR A 74 -2.47 -6.38 -10.51
CA THR A 74 -1.73 -7.56 -10.06
C THR A 74 -0.24 -7.25 -10.11
N MET A 75 0.44 -7.37 -8.97
CA MET A 75 1.88 -7.13 -8.87
C MET A 75 2.57 -8.30 -8.18
N ALA A 76 3.71 -8.73 -8.72
CA ALA A 76 4.50 -9.80 -8.16
C ALA A 76 5.99 -9.44 -8.09
N THR A 77 6.63 -9.70 -6.94
CA THR A 77 8.09 -9.58 -6.81
C THR A 77 8.75 -10.95 -6.72
N LEU A 78 9.91 -11.07 -7.36
CA LEU A 78 10.78 -12.26 -7.26
C LEU A 78 11.70 -12.19 -6.02
N GLY A 79 11.16 -11.69 -4.89
CA GLY A 79 11.83 -11.64 -3.58
C GLY A 79 12.42 -10.27 -3.18
N GLY A 80 12.29 -9.24 -4.03
CA GLY A 80 12.62 -7.87 -3.66
C GLY A 80 11.43 -7.07 -3.13
N LYS A 81 11.63 -5.75 -3.02
CA LYS A 81 10.66 -4.81 -2.45
C LYS A 81 9.52 -4.49 -3.41
N LEU A 82 8.32 -4.34 -2.88
CA LEU A 82 7.18 -3.72 -3.56
C LEU A 82 6.79 -2.46 -2.80
N THR A 83 6.75 -1.31 -3.48
CA THR A 83 6.34 -0.05 -2.89
C THR A 83 5.26 0.62 -3.73
N ILE A 84 4.15 1.00 -3.07
CA ILE A 84 3.12 1.89 -3.61
C ILE A 84 3.07 3.12 -2.71
N GLU A 85 3.69 4.22 -3.12
CA GLU A 85 3.96 5.36 -2.23
C GLU A 85 2.75 6.27 -2.01
N SER A 86 2.08 6.67 -3.09
CA SER A 86 1.09 7.75 -3.08
C SER A 86 -0.35 7.22 -2.96
N GLY A 87 -0.63 6.02 -3.44
CA GLY A 87 -1.93 5.38 -3.29
C GLY A 87 -2.26 4.41 -4.42
N MET A 88 -3.01 3.37 -4.09
CA MET A 88 -3.68 2.52 -5.07
C MET A 88 -5.20 2.67 -5.00
N ASP A 89 -5.85 2.78 -6.15
CA ASP A 89 -7.30 2.81 -6.28
C ASP A 89 -7.78 1.69 -7.21
N GLY A 90 -8.97 1.13 -6.94
CA GLY A 90 -9.45 -0.09 -7.59
C GLY A 90 -9.11 -1.36 -6.81
N ASN A 91 -8.81 -2.45 -7.52
CA ASN A 91 -8.52 -3.75 -6.92
C ASN A 91 -7.00 -4.00 -6.92
N LEU A 92 -6.48 -4.66 -5.89
CA LEU A 92 -5.06 -5.01 -5.76
C LEU A 92 -4.90 -6.47 -5.40
N LYS A 93 -4.05 -7.17 -6.16
CA LYS A 93 -3.48 -8.45 -5.81
C LYS A 93 -1.97 -8.36 -5.80
N VAL A 94 -1.35 -8.65 -4.66
CA VAL A 94 0.11 -8.65 -4.50
C VAL A 94 0.58 -10.04 -4.11
N HIS A 95 1.64 -10.48 -4.77
CA HIS A 95 2.38 -11.67 -4.37
C HIS A 95 3.87 -11.36 -4.24
N THR A 96 4.46 -11.57 -3.06
CA THR A 96 5.92 -11.46 -2.90
C THR A 96 6.51 -12.78 -2.45
N ASN A 97 7.60 -13.19 -3.12
CA ASN A 97 8.39 -14.36 -2.72
C ASN A 97 9.36 -14.01 -1.58
N GLY A 98 8.81 -13.57 -0.44
CA GLY A 98 9.57 -12.91 0.65
C GLY A 98 9.75 -11.40 0.42
N GLY A 99 10.72 -10.79 1.09
CA GLY A 99 11.00 -9.35 0.96
C GLY A 99 10.01 -8.46 1.73
N GLU A 100 9.87 -7.21 1.28
CA GLU A 100 9.02 -6.19 1.91
C GLU A 100 7.95 -5.70 0.92
N ALA A 101 6.71 -5.58 1.38
CA ALA A 101 5.64 -4.89 0.67
C ALA A 101 5.19 -3.67 1.50
N ASP A 102 5.43 -2.47 0.99
CA ASP A 102 4.97 -1.21 1.61
C ASP A 102 3.92 -0.55 0.71
N ILE A 103 2.66 -0.64 1.14
CA ILE A 103 1.49 -0.33 0.32
C ILE A 103 0.67 0.78 0.98
N GLN A 104 0.49 1.88 0.25
CA GLN A 104 -0.51 2.90 0.58
C GLN A 104 -1.80 2.68 -0.20
N LEU A 105 -2.93 2.58 0.51
CA LEU A 105 -4.24 2.57 -0.11
C LEU A 105 -4.69 3.99 -0.47
N GLY A 106 -5.41 4.10 -1.57
CA GLY A 106 -6.20 5.28 -1.95
C GLY A 106 -7.63 5.18 -1.43
N SER A 107 -8.33 6.31 -1.43
CA SER A 107 -9.70 6.42 -0.91
C SER A 107 -10.76 5.67 -1.75
N SER A 108 -10.37 5.21 -2.94
CA SER A 108 -11.21 4.41 -3.85
C SER A 108 -10.70 2.97 -4.01
N ALA A 109 -9.90 2.48 -3.04
CA ALA A 109 -9.57 1.07 -2.93
C ALA A 109 -10.84 0.22 -2.74
N LYS A 110 -10.84 -1.00 -3.30
CA LYS A 110 -11.95 -1.95 -3.28
C LYS A 110 -11.52 -3.27 -2.67
N GLU A 111 -11.09 -4.24 -3.46
CA GLU A 111 -10.59 -5.52 -2.97
C GLU A 111 -9.06 -5.52 -3.00
N VAL A 112 -8.44 -5.76 -1.84
CA VAL A 112 -6.99 -5.78 -1.66
C VAL A 112 -6.62 -7.13 -1.06
N ASP A 113 -5.83 -7.91 -1.79
CA ASP A 113 -5.28 -9.21 -1.40
C ASP A 113 -3.75 -9.15 -1.48
N VAL A 114 -3.10 -9.27 -0.33
CA VAL A 114 -1.64 -9.23 -0.23
C VAL A 114 -1.15 -10.54 0.37
N ASN A 115 -0.41 -11.31 -0.43
CA ASN A 115 0.25 -12.53 0.00
C ASN A 115 1.76 -12.34 -0.05
N SER A 116 2.41 -12.39 1.11
CA SER A 116 3.88 -12.39 1.21
C SER A 116 4.33 -13.75 1.75
N ALA A 117 5.13 -14.48 0.99
CA ALA A 117 5.64 -15.79 1.38
C ALA A 117 6.74 -15.68 2.46
N GLY A 118 6.39 -15.17 3.65
CA GLY A 118 7.27 -15.00 4.81
C GLY A 118 7.93 -13.63 4.96
N GLY A 119 7.55 -12.65 4.16
CA GLY A 119 8.12 -11.30 4.16
C GLY A 119 7.50 -10.34 5.19
N GLU A 120 7.73 -9.05 5.02
CA GLU A 120 7.16 -7.98 5.85
C GLU A 120 6.15 -7.18 5.02
N VAL A 121 4.96 -6.96 5.59
CA VAL A 121 3.91 -6.18 4.94
C VAL A 121 3.58 -4.96 5.78
N HIS A 122 3.85 -3.78 5.25
CA HIS A 122 3.42 -2.51 5.82
C HIS A 122 2.25 -1.99 4.99
N MET A 123 1.10 -1.81 5.63
CA MET A 123 -0.09 -1.27 4.97
C MET A 123 -0.54 0.03 5.61
N ARG A 124 -0.70 1.06 4.76
CA ARG A 124 -1.19 2.39 5.14
C ARG A 124 -2.63 2.58 4.66
N VAL A 125 -3.56 2.64 5.61
CA VAL A 125 -5.00 2.83 5.36
C VAL A 125 -5.36 4.31 5.52
N PRO A 126 -5.93 4.97 4.50
CA PRO A 126 -6.31 6.38 4.61
C PRO A 126 -7.53 6.57 5.52
N SER A 127 -7.60 7.74 6.16
CA SER A 127 -8.59 8.06 7.19
C SER A 127 -10.01 8.26 6.64
N ASP A 128 -10.18 8.35 5.32
CA ASP A 128 -11.46 8.52 4.62
C ASP A 128 -11.97 7.22 3.97
N LEU A 129 -11.26 6.10 4.12
CA LEU A 129 -11.66 4.79 3.61
C LEU A 129 -12.40 3.97 4.68
N GLU A 130 -13.55 3.40 4.32
CA GLU A 130 -14.20 2.36 5.12
C GLU A 130 -13.67 1.00 4.65
N ALA A 131 -13.02 0.23 5.53
CA ALA A 131 -12.39 -1.02 5.13
C ALA A 131 -12.60 -2.13 6.16
N LYS A 132 -13.05 -3.31 5.70
CA LYS A 132 -12.90 -4.54 6.46
C LYS A 132 -11.47 -5.03 6.28
N VAL A 133 -10.75 -5.23 7.37
CA VAL A 133 -9.35 -5.66 7.35
C VAL A 133 -9.23 -7.01 8.05
N ASP A 134 -8.59 -7.95 7.39
CA ASP A 134 -8.19 -9.26 7.91
C ASP A 134 -6.68 -9.41 7.66
N ALA A 135 -5.89 -9.49 8.73
CA ALA A 135 -4.43 -9.53 8.65
C ALA A 135 -3.87 -10.70 9.45
N LYS A 136 -2.90 -11.40 8.86
CA LYS A 136 -2.19 -12.53 9.46
C LYS A 136 -0.69 -12.46 9.20
N GLY A 137 0.10 -12.74 10.22
CA GLY A 137 1.53 -13.02 10.10
C GLY A 137 2.03 -13.81 11.31
N ASP A 138 2.76 -14.90 11.09
CA ASP A 138 3.19 -15.79 12.17
C ASP A 138 4.23 -15.13 13.10
N ARG A 139 4.98 -14.12 12.64
CA ARG A 139 5.84 -13.30 13.52
C ARG A 139 5.07 -12.21 14.28
N GLY A 140 3.81 -12.00 13.93
CA GLY A 140 2.92 -11.05 14.58
C GLY A 140 2.32 -10.03 13.63
N VAL A 141 1.32 -9.34 14.16
CA VAL A 141 0.64 -8.20 13.56
C VAL A 141 0.79 -7.03 14.52
N LEU A 142 1.17 -5.86 14.00
CA LEU A 142 1.21 -4.61 14.75
C LEU A 142 0.15 -3.66 14.22
N ILE A 143 -0.69 -3.17 15.13
CA ILE A 143 -1.77 -2.24 14.83
C ILE A 143 -1.41 -0.86 15.39
N ASP A 144 -1.31 0.14 14.52
CA ASP A 144 -1.13 1.54 14.92
C ASP A 144 -2.32 2.05 15.75
N GLU A 145 -2.04 3.00 16.65
CA GLU A 145 -3.04 3.57 17.56
C GLU A 145 -4.27 4.12 16.82
N ALA A 146 -4.08 4.69 15.62
CA ALA A 146 -5.18 5.25 14.83
C ALA A 146 -6.19 4.18 14.36
N LEU A 147 -5.80 2.90 14.33
CA LEU A 147 -6.65 1.80 13.85
C LEU A 147 -7.17 0.92 14.98
N LYS A 148 -6.67 1.10 16.22
CA LYS A 148 -7.00 0.24 17.36
C LYS A 148 -8.46 0.29 17.78
N GLU A 149 -9.21 1.34 17.45
CA GLU A 149 -10.64 1.38 17.75
C GLU A 149 -11.41 0.35 16.89
N GLY A 150 -11.04 0.22 15.61
CA GLY A 150 -11.74 -0.59 14.62
C GLY A 150 -11.17 -1.98 14.39
N ILE A 151 -9.88 -2.19 14.62
CA ILE A 151 -9.18 -3.48 14.40
C ILE A 151 -8.69 -4.04 15.73
N LYS A 152 -8.96 -5.32 15.98
CA LYS A 152 -8.57 -6.04 17.20
C LYS A 152 -7.83 -7.33 16.85
N TYR A 153 -6.97 -7.77 17.76
CA TYR A 153 -6.41 -9.11 17.70
C TYR A 153 -7.52 -10.13 17.93
N THR A 154 -7.53 -11.19 17.12
CA THR A 154 -8.49 -12.29 17.26
C THR A 154 -7.87 -13.50 17.96
N ASP A 155 -6.57 -13.45 18.23
CA ASP A 155 -5.80 -14.46 18.96
C ASP A 155 -5.05 -13.84 20.15
N MET A 156 -4.51 -14.70 21.02
CA MET A 156 -3.66 -14.27 22.14
C MET A 156 -2.19 -14.08 21.73
N THR A 157 -1.80 -14.60 20.57
CA THR A 157 -0.42 -14.55 20.04
C THR A 157 -0.15 -13.27 19.24
N CYS A 158 -1.16 -12.42 19.03
CA CYS A 158 -1.10 -11.23 18.19
C CYS A 158 -0.68 -11.55 16.74
N GLN A 159 -1.00 -12.73 16.22
CA GLN A 159 -0.66 -13.17 14.85
C GLN A 159 -1.81 -12.95 13.88
N VAL A 160 -3.02 -12.73 14.38
CA VAL A 160 -4.22 -12.47 13.58
C VAL A 160 -4.95 -11.25 14.12
N ALA A 161 -5.27 -10.32 13.23
CA ALA A 161 -6.09 -9.16 13.53
C ALA A 161 -7.22 -9.01 12.51
N SER A 162 -8.40 -8.64 12.99
CA SER A 162 -9.57 -8.41 12.15
C SER A 162 -10.38 -7.23 12.67
N GLY A 163 -11.10 -6.56 11.77
CA GLY A 163 -12.05 -5.53 12.15
C GLY A 163 -12.46 -4.63 11.00
N VAL A 164 -13.07 -3.51 11.35
CA VAL A 164 -13.55 -2.51 10.39
C VAL A 164 -12.96 -1.16 10.74
N VAL A 165 -12.21 -0.59 9.81
CA VAL A 165 -11.80 0.81 9.86
C VAL A 165 -12.96 1.65 9.31
N SER A 166 -13.47 2.57 10.12
CA SER A 166 -14.49 3.51 9.68
C SER A 166 -13.84 4.78 9.15
N ALA A 167 -14.37 5.32 8.06
CA ALA A 167 -13.94 6.61 7.54
C ALA A 167 -14.23 7.72 8.58
N SER A 168 -13.21 8.49 8.94
CA SER A 168 -13.36 9.70 9.74
C SER A 168 -14.22 10.71 8.96
N GLN A 169 -15.27 11.23 9.60
CA GLN A 169 -16.23 12.15 8.98
C GLN A 169 -15.67 13.59 8.78
N GLN A 170 -14.40 13.75 8.42
CA GLN A 170 -13.79 15.08 8.24
C GLN A 170 -14.22 15.81 6.96
N THR A 171 -15.02 15.20 6.08
CA THR A 171 -15.66 15.88 4.94
C THR A 171 -17.17 16.03 5.14
N SER A 172 -17.58 16.42 6.34
CA SER A 172 -18.94 16.89 6.63
C SER A 172 -19.15 18.29 6.04
N GLY A 173 -19.30 18.35 4.70
CA GLY A 173 -19.61 19.58 3.97
C GLY A 173 -20.07 19.36 2.53
N ALA A 174 -19.67 18.26 1.89
CA ALA A 174 -20.18 17.88 0.57
C ALA A 174 -21.36 16.91 0.74
N ARG A 175 -22.58 17.40 0.48
CA ARG A 175 -23.76 16.52 0.36
C ARG A 175 -23.46 15.41 -0.66
N GLY A 176 -23.37 14.16 -0.20
CA GLY A 176 -23.30 12.98 -1.07
C GLY A 176 -22.01 12.16 -1.07
N TYR A 177 -21.05 12.37 -0.16
CA TYR A 177 -19.89 11.48 -0.05
C TYR A 177 -20.27 10.16 0.66
N THR A 178 -20.33 9.07 -0.09
CA THR A 178 -20.40 7.71 0.46
C THR A 178 -19.01 7.08 0.35
N PRO A 179 -18.34 6.77 1.47
CA PRO A 179 -17.02 6.15 1.42
C PRO A 179 -17.08 4.81 0.70
N THR A 180 -16.05 4.51 -0.08
CA THR A 180 -15.92 3.19 -0.71
C THR A 180 -15.71 2.16 0.40
N LYS A 181 -16.48 1.06 0.36
CA LYS A 181 -16.28 -0.07 1.26
C LYS A 181 -15.23 -1.00 0.66
N ALA A 182 -14.05 -1.04 1.25
CA ALA A 182 -12.97 -1.93 0.86
C ALA A 182 -12.96 -3.23 1.68
N THR A 183 -12.41 -4.28 1.09
CA THR A 183 -11.98 -5.49 1.81
C THR A 183 -10.48 -5.62 1.63
N VAL A 184 -9.77 -5.81 2.74
CA VAL A 184 -8.32 -5.89 2.79
C VAL A 184 -7.95 -7.19 3.48
N THR A 185 -7.31 -8.09 2.74
CA THR A 185 -6.78 -9.36 3.24
C THR A 185 -5.27 -9.35 3.11
N ILE A 186 -4.57 -9.63 4.20
CA ILE A 186 -3.12 -9.72 4.24
C ILE A 186 -2.71 -11.05 4.88
N ASP A 187 -1.93 -11.84 4.16
CA ASP A 187 -1.27 -13.04 4.68
C ASP A 187 0.23 -12.94 4.42
N ALA A 188 1.00 -12.68 5.48
CA ALA A 188 2.45 -12.63 5.43
C ALA A 188 3.11 -14.01 5.66
N GLY A 189 2.35 -15.10 5.78
CA GLY A 189 2.88 -16.43 6.10
C GLY A 189 3.70 -16.40 7.38
N THR A 190 4.95 -16.87 7.31
CA THR A 190 5.93 -16.81 8.41
C THR A 190 6.46 -15.39 8.70
N GLY A 191 5.81 -14.38 8.14
CA GLY A 191 6.21 -12.99 8.11
C GLY A 191 5.56 -12.13 9.18
N PHE A 192 5.68 -10.82 9.02
CA PHE A 192 5.15 -9.82 9.95
C PHE A 192 4.27 -8.83 9.20
N VAL A 193 3.20 -8.36 9.84
CA VAL A 193 2.30 -7.34 9.29
C VAL A 193 2.27 -6.11 10.18
N GLU A 194 2.33 -4.93 9.57
CA GLU A 194 2.10 -3.66 10.24
C GLU A 194 0.98 -2.87 9.55
N LEU A 195 -0.05 -2.53 10.32
CA LEU A 195 -1.17 -1.71 9.88
C LEU A 195 -1.02 -0.31 10.45
N ARG A 196 -0.97 0.70 9.58
CA ARG A 196 -0.86 2.12 9.95
C ARG A 196 -2.01 2.93 9.37
N GLY A 197 -2.50 3.92 10.13
CA GLY A 197 -3.29 5.00 9.54
C GLY A 197 -2.39 5.91 8.68
N LYS A 198 -2.83 6.35 7.50
CA LYS A 198 -2.03 7.21 6.61
C LYS A 198 -1.55 8.50 7.29
N ASP A 199 -2.39 9.06 8.16
CA ASP A 199 -2.11 10.32 8.87
C ASP A 199 -1.32 10.15 10.17
N TRP A 200 -0.71 8.99 10.43
CA TRP A 200 -0.01 8.70 11.70
C TRP A 200 1.06 9.74 12.08
N LEU A 201 1.73 10.37 11.10
CA LEU A 201 2.68 11.46 11.36
C LEU A 201 2.03 12.70 11.99
N SER A 202 0.79 13.01 11.62
CA SER A 202 0.03 14.10 12.24
C SER A 202 -0.35 13.78 13.69
N SER A 203 -0.61 12.49 13.99
CA SER A 203 -0.87 11.98 15.34
C SER A 203 0.38 12.00 16.23
N LEU A 204 1.57 11.80 15.67
CA LEU A 204 2.83 12.00 16.38
C LEU A 204 3.07 13.47 16.72
N GLY A 205 2.85 14.37 15.76
CA GLY A 205 2.96 15.82 15.98
C GLY A 205 2.08 16.30 17.13
N SER A 206 0.84 15.83 17.19
CA SER A 206 -0.10 16.17 18.28
C SER A 206 0.30 15.57 19.62
N LYS A 207 0.83 14.33 19.66
CA LYS A 207 1.40 13.72 20.89
C LYS A 207 2.59 14.53 21.43
N PHE A 208 3.48 15.03 20.56
CA PHE A 208 4.58 15.92 20.97
C PHE A 208 4.08 17.27 21.50
N GLN A 209 2.99 17.80 20.95
CA GLN A 209 2.37 19.03 21.41
C GLN A 209 1.71 18.86 22.79
N LYS A 210 0.99 17.74 23.00
CA LYS A 210 0.40 17.37 24.30
C LYS A 210 1.45 17.10 25.39
N LEU A 211 2.61 16.54 25.01
CA LEU A 211 3.76 16.39 25.91
C LEU A 211 4.42 17.72 26.29
N ARG A 212 4.38 18.74 25.42
CA ARG A 212 4.82 20.10 25.75
C ARG A 212 3.86 20.79 26.71
N GLU A 213 2.55 20.63 26.54
CA GLU A 213 1.56 21.18 27.47
C GLU A 213 1.66 20.54 28.87
N LEU A 214 1.83 19.23 28.96
CA LEU A 214 2.02 18.52 30.24
C LEU A 214 3.31 18.92 30.97
N LYS A 215 4.39 19.22 30.24
CA LYS A 215 5.63 19.76 30.84
C LYS A 215 5.44 21.19 31.34
N THR A 216 4.60 21.98 30.68
CA THR A 216 4.31 23.36 31.10
C THR A 216 3.44 23.39 32.37
N LEU A 217 2.45 22.50 32.48
CA LEU A 217 1.60 22.35 33.67
C LEU A 217 2.38 21.92 34.93
N ARG A 218 3.42 21.08 34.80
CA ARG A 218 4.30 20.71 35.93
C ARG A 218 5.19 21.83 36.45
N ILE A 219 5.41 22.89 35.66
CA ILE A 219 6.20 24.06 36.07
C ILE A 219 5.32 25.06 36.86
N VAL A 220 4.03 25.14 36.54
CA VAL A 220 3.10 26.09 37.19
C VAL A 220 2.61 25.60 38.56
N GLN A 221 2.61 24.28 38.84
CA GLN A 221 2.20 23.73 40.14
C GLN A 221 3.31 23.71 41.23
N LYS A 222 4.47 24.33 40.98
CA LYS A 222 5.54 24.52 41.97
C LYS A 222 5.68 25.99 42.35
N TRP A 223 4.63 26.61 42.87
CA TRP A 223 4.69 27.87 43.61
C TRP A 223 3.60 27.87 44.69
#